data_AF-A0AAE4AGT8-F1
#
_entry.id   AF-A0AAE4AGT8-F1
#
_cell.length_a   1.000
_cell.length_b   1.000
_cell.length_c   1.000
_cell.angle_alpha   90.00
_cell.angle_beta   90.00
_cell.angle_gamma   90.00
#
_symmetry.space_group_name_H-M   'P 1'
#
loop_
_entity.id
_entity.type
_entity.pdbx_description
1 polymer ?
#
loop_
_entity_poly.entity_id
_entity_poly.type
_entity_poly.pdbx_seq_one_letter_code
_entity_poly.pdbx_strand_id
1 'polypeptide(L)'
;MRNGVVRGVERLRRWPDALKLEILGEVGRNGWTVADVARRHAISRQQIYQWRQQLKRKDLWPVEAAPMFLEVPSPDDRSASWAPSVDDGAVTPEVRIVLRSGREMHCGADLDDAALRRLVHVLETA
;
A
#
# COMPACT_ATOMS: atom_id res chain seq x y z
N MET A 1 -1.54 -22.03 -29.67
CA MET A 1 -1.98 -20.81 -30.39
C MET A 1 -3.31 -20.37 -29.81
N ARG A 2 -3.38 -19.27 -29.05
CA ARG A 2 -4.64 -18.75 -28.50
C ARG A 2 -4.96 -17.44 -29.20
N ASN A 3 -5.97 -17.50 -30.07
CA ASN A 3 -6.50 -16.37 -30.82
C ASN A 3 -7.26 -15.43 -29.86
N GLY A 4 -6.61 -14.33 -29.47
CA GLY A 4 -7.28 -13.21 -28.80
C GLY A 4 -7.98 -12.35 -29.84
N VAL A 5 -9.28 -12.56 -30.01
CA VAL A 5 -10.15 -11.72 -30.83
C VAL A 5 -10.20 -10.32 -30.22
N VAL A 6 -9.48 -9.36 -30.83
CA VAL A 6 -9.65 -7.93 -30.56
C VAL A 6 -10.74 -7.42 -31.50
N ARG A 7 -12.00 -7.56 -31.09
CA ARG A 7 -13.14 -6.89 -31.73
C ARG A 7 -13.65 -5.81 -30.79
N GLY A 8 -13.11 -4.61 -30.93
CA GLY A 8 -13.59 -3.44 -30.23
C GLY A 8 -12.58 -2.30 -30.35
N VAL A 9 -12.99 -1.19 -30.96
CA VAL A 9 -12.22 0.05 -31.18
C VAL A 9 -11.29 0.11 -32.41
N GLU A 10 -11.59 -0.63 -33.47
CA GLU A 10 -11.03 -0.40 -34.83
C GLU A 10 -11.70 0.77 -35.60
N ARG A 11 -12.53 1.61 -34.95
CA ARG A 11 -13.26 2.69 -35.66
C ARG A 11 -12.64 4.08 -35.54
N LEU A 12 -11.63 4.28 -34.70
CA LEU A 12 -10.87 5.54 -34.67
C LEU A 12 -9.49 5.31 -35.30
N ARG A 13 -9.36 5.64 -36.60
CA ARG A 13 -8.06 5.69 -37.30
C ARG A 13 -7.00 6.50 -36.53
N ARG A 14 -7.45 7.46 -35.71
CA ARG A 14 -6.61 8.23 -34.77
C ARG A 14 -7.37 8.43 -33.47
N TRP A 15 -6.68 8.18 -32.37
CA TRP A 15 -7.16 8.53 -31.03
C TRP A 15 -6.85 10.01 -30.75
N PRO A 16 -7.87 10.86 -30.52
CA PRO A 16 -7.63 12.24 -30.13
C PRO A 16 -7.00 12.30 -28.74
N ASP A 17 -6.14 13.29 -28.50
CA ASP A 17 -5.37 13.36 -27.26
C ASP A 17 -6.29 13.53 -26.03
N ALA A 18 -7.42 14.22 -26.18
CA ALA A 18 -8.45 14.35 -25.14
C ALA A 18 -9.00 12.98 -24.69
N LEU A 19 -9.32 12.09 -25.65
CA LEU A 19 -9.83 10.76 -25.34
C LEU A 19 -8.74 9.88 -24.70
N LYS A 20 -7.48 10.03 -25.13
CA LYS A 20 -6.36 9.35 -24.47
C LYS A 20 -6.25 9.79 -23.01
N LEU A 21 -6.37 11.08 -22.73
CA LEU A 21 -6.32 11.64 -21.38
C LEU A 21 -7.49 11.16 -20.51
N GLU A 22 -8.70 11.13 -21.04
CA GLU A 22 -9.89 10.63 -20.36
C GLU A 22 -9.69 9.17 -19.89
N ILE A 23 -9.26 8.30 -20.83
CA ILE A 23 -9.00 6.89 -20.53
C ILE A 23 -7.83 6.74 -19.56
N LEU A 24 -6.74 7.48 -19.75
CA LEU A 24 -5.58 7.41 -18.86
C LEU A 24 -5.89 7.89 -17.45
N GLY A 25 -6.81 8.84 -17.31
CA GLY A 25 -7.30 9.32 -16.02
C GLY A 25 -8.14 8.29 -15.26
N GLU A 26 -8.68 7.25 -15.91
CA GLU A 26 -9.32 6.12 -15.20
C GLU A 26 -8.33 5.26 -14.42
N VAL A 27 -7.05 5.27 -14.79
CA VAL A 27 -6.04 4.45 -14.09
C VAL A 27 -5.86 4.97 -12.67
N GLY A 28 -5.99 4.07 -11.69
CA GLY A 28 -5.89 4.38 -10.26
C GLY A 28 -7.17 4.92 -9.65
N ARG A 29 -8.16 5.37 -10.44
CA ARG A 29 -9.49 5.72 -9.90
C ARG A 29 -10.18 4.47 -9.37
N ASN A 30 -10.71 4.54 -8.16
CA ASN A 30 -11.43 3.43 -7.52
C ASN A 30 -10.63 2.10 -7.47
N GLY A 31 -9.29 2.18 -7.39
CA GLY A 31 -8.42 0.99 -7.40
C GLY A 31 -8.25 0.32 -8.77
N TRP A 32 -8.67 0.98 -9.85
CA TRP A 32 -8.59 0.40 -11.19
C TRP A 32 -7.14 0.30 -11.66
N THR A 33 -6.75 -0.91 -12.06
CA THR A 33 -5.40 -1.13 -12.59
C THR A 33 -5.34 -0.75 -14.08
N VAL A 34 -4.11 -0.60 -14.59
CA VAL A 34 -3.86 -0.46 -16.04
C VAL A 34 -4.47 -1.62 -16.84
N ALA A 35 -4.50 -2.83 -16.27
CA ALA A 35 -5.08 -3.99 -16.93
C ALA A 35 -6.62 -3.90 -17.03
N ASP A 36 -7.27 -3.35 -16.00
CA ASP A 36 -8.73 -3.21 -15.97
C ASP A 36 -9.20 -2.14 -16.94
N VAL A 37 -8.52 -0.99 -16.97
CA VAL A 37 -8.77 0.08 -17.93
C VAL A 37 -8.56 -0.42 -19.36
N ALA A 38 -7.45 -1.13 -19.62
CA ALA A 38 -7.17 -1.72 -20.93
C ALA A 38 -8.30 -2.66 -21.39
N ARG A 39 -8.78 -3.53 -20.50
CA ARG A 39 -9.86 -4.47 -20.77
C ARG A 39 -11.18 -3.75 -21.06
N ARG A 40 -11.53 -2.73 -20.28
CA ARG A 40 -12.77 -1.95 -20.45
C ARG A 40 -12.81 -1.25 -21.81
N HIS A 41 -11.69 -0.67 -22.24
CA HIS A 41 -11.60 0.09 -23.48
C HIS A 41 -11.14 -0.75 -24.68
N ALA A 42 -11.05 -2.08 -24.52
CA ALA A 42 -10.60 -3.03 -25.54
C ALA A 42 -9.26 -2.66 -26.20
N ILE A 43 -8.35 -2.06 -25.43
CA ILE A 43 -7.00 -1.69 -25.86
C ILE A 43 -5.95 -2.55 -25.16
N SER A 44 -4.73 -2.59 -25.71
CA SER A 44 -3.62 -3.25 -25.04
C SER A 44 -3.05 -2.37 -23.92
N ARG A 45 -2.46 -2.99 -22.89
CA ARG A 45 -1.68 -2.27 -21.87
C ARG A 45 -0.52 -1.48 -22.49
N GLN A 46 0.08 -2.02 -23.55
CA GLN A 46 1.16 -1.34 -24.28
C GLN A 46 0.67 -0.03 -24.92
N GLN A 47 -0.56 0.01 -25.45
CA GLN A 47 -1.19 1.21 -26.01
C GLN A 47 -1.26 2.33 -24.96
N ILE A 48 -1.66 2.00 -23.73
CA ILE A 48 -1.72 2.93 -22.59
C ILE A 48 -0.34 3.54 -22.33
N TYR A 49 0.72 2.72 -22.25
CA TYR A 49 2.08 3.22 -22.03
C TYR A 49 2.58 4.09 -23.19
N GLN A 50 2.29 3.70 -24.44
CA GLN A 50 2.62 4.51 -25.61
C GLN A 50 1.92 5.86 -25.58
N TRP A 51 0.65 5.91 -25.19
CA TRP A 51 -0.08 7.17 -25.05
C TRP A 51 0.50 8.07 -23.96
N ARG A 52 0.90 7.51 -22.81
CA ARG A 52 1.62 8.28 -21.78
C ARG A 52 2.87 8.95 -22.35
N GLN A 53 3.68 8.22 -23.12
CA GLN A 53 4.88 8.78 -23.75
C GLN A 53 4.55 9.82 -24.83
N GLN A 54 3.53 9.57 -25.67
CA GLN A 54 3.09 10.53 -26.69
C GLN A 54 2.59 11.84 -26.08
N LEU A 55 1.82 11.77 -25.00
CA LEU A 55 1.28 12.94 -24.31
C LEU A 55 2.38 13.70 -23.57
N LYS A 56 3.35 13.00 -22.97
CA LYS A 56 4.54 13.63 -22.37
C LYS A 56 5.34 14.41 -23.39
N ARG A 57 5.57 13.84 -24.58
CA ARG A 57 6.26 14.53 -25.70
C ARG A 57 5.51 15.73 -26.27
N LYS A 58 4.22 15.86 -25.97
CA LYS A 58 3.37 16.98 -26.41
C LYS A 58 3.11 17.99 -25.30
N ASP A 59 3.71 17.80 -24.12
CA ASP A 59 3.42 18.58 -22.91
C ASP A 59 1.92 18.58 -22.53
N LEU A 60 1.18 17.56 -22.95
CA LEU A 60 -0.24 17.35 -22.64
C LEU A 60 -0.44 16.37 -21.49
N TRP A 61 0.60 15.66 -21.09
CA TRP A 61 0.54 14.80 -19.91
C TRP A 61 0.50 15.67 -18.66
N PRO A 62 -0.44 15.44 -17.72
CA PRO A 62 -0.43 16.16 -16.46
C PRO A 62 0.96 16.03 -15.83
N VAL A 63 1.57 17.16 -15.50
CA VAL A 63 2.78 17.15 -14.68
C VAL A 63 2.35 16.56 -13.36
N GLU A 64 2.64 15.27 -13.15
CA GLU A 64 2.66 14.69 -11.82
C GLU A 64 3.52 15.65 -10.99
N ALA A 65 2.96 16.18 -9.90
CA ALA A 65 3.72 17.01 -8.97
C ALA A 65 5.07 16.31 -8.77
N ALA A 66 6.17 17.06 -8.93
CA ALA A 66 7.51 16.50 -8.88
C ALA A 66 7.58 15.55 -7.67
N PRO A 67 8.06 14.31 -7.84
CA PRO A 67 8.01 13.31 -6.78
C PRO A 67 8.64 13.93 -5.53
N MET A 68 7.79 14.21 -4.54
CA MET A 68 8.22 14.80 -3.29
C MET A 68 8.40 13.67 -2.29
N PHE A 69 9.51 13.72 -1.57
CA PHE A 69 9.66 12.88 -0.40
C PHE A 69 8.70 13.41 0.67
N LEU A 70 7.67 12.63 0.97
CA LEU A 70 6.83 12.89 2.11
C LEU A 70 7.52 12.29 3.34
N GLU A 71 7.84 13.13 4.31
CA GLU A 71 8.34 12.66 5.60
C GLU A 71 7.25 11.80 6.25
N VAL A 72 7.59 10.55 6.57
CA VAL A 72 6.73 9.68 7.35
C VAL A 72 7.06 9.98 8.80
N PRO A 73 6.12 10.53 9.60
CA PRO A 73 6.40 10.80 11.01
C PRO A 73 6.85 9.52 11.69
N SER A 74 7.93 9.62 12.45
CA SER A 74 8.31 8.53 13.34
C SER A 74 7.13 8.23 14.29
N PRO A 75 6.96 6.98 14.76
CA PRO A 75 5.92 6.69 15.73
C PRO A 75 6.04 7.54 17.01
N ASP A 76 7.23 8.09 17.31
CA ASP A 76 7.46 9.01 18.44
C ASP A 76 6.90 10.41 18.18
N ASP A 77 6.90 10.88 16.92
CA ASP A 77 6.37 12.20 16.52
C ASP A 77 4.84 12.25 16.42
N ARG A 78 4.17 11.09 16.39
CA ARG A 78 2.69 11.02 16.36
C ARG A 78 2.03 11.49 17.66
N SER A 79 2.80 11.65 18.73
CA SER A 79 2.29 12.10 20.02
C SER A 79 1.95 13.59 20.09
N ALA A 80 2.23 14.38 19.03
CA ALA A 80 2.03 15.84 19.08
C ALA A 80 0.80 16.39 18.32
N SER A 81 0.04 15.58 17.54
CA SER A 81 -1.09 16.13 16.73
C SER A 81 -2.45 15.49 16.93
N TRP A 82 -2.58 14.59 17.88
CA TRP A 82 -3.86 14.36 18.55
C TRP A 82 -3.60 14.69 20.01
N ALA A 83 -4.43 15.52 20.63
CA ALA A 83 -4.45 15.58 22.08
C ALA A 83 -5.41 14.48 22.56
N PRO A 84 -4.96 13.25 22.86
CA PRO A 84 -5.63 12.44 23.84
C PRO A 84 -5.22 12.97 25.22
N SER A 85 -6.18 12.96 26.13
CA SER A 85 -6.01 13.27 27.54
C SER A 85 -4.73 12.65 28.11
N VAL A 86 -4.09 13.39 29.01
CA VAL A 86 -3.04 12.90 29.90
C VAL A 86 -3.50 11.59 30.52
N ASP A 87 -2.98 10.49 30.00
CA ASP A 87 -2.71 9.30 30.80
C ASP A 87 -1.20 9.32 30.96
N ASP A 88 -0.72 9.51 32.19
CA ASP A 88 0.63 9.14 32.60
C ASP A 88 0.75 7.61 32.55
N GLY A 89 0.46 7.03 31.38
CA GLY A 89 0.68 5.64 31.08
C GLY A 89 2.14 5.50 30.76
N ALA A 90 2.96 5.28 31.80
CA ALA A 90 4.32 4.81 31.62
C ALA A 90 4.27 3.68 30.58
N VAL A 91 4.90 3.90 29.41
CA VAL A 91 5.02 2.89 28.37
C VAL A 91 5.85 1.77 28.98
N THR A 92 5.18 0.81 29.62
CA THR A 92 5.85 -0.35 30.20
C THR A 92 6.39 -1.15 29.03
N PRO A 93 7.71 -1.33 28.91
CA PRO A 93 8.27 -2.08 27.81
C PRO A 93 7.70 -3.50 27.85
N GLU A 94 6.99 -3.89 26.79
CA GLU A 94 6.46 -5.24 26.64
C GLU A 94 7.61 -6.15 26.18
N VAL A 95 7.91 -7.16 26.99
CA VAL A 95 8.92 -8.18 26.73
C VAL A 95 8.24 -9.43 26.19
N ARG A 96 8.77 -9.93 25.07
CA ARG A 96 8.32 -11.13 24.39
C ARG A 96 9.33 -12.25 24.60
N ILE A 97 8.87 -13.38 25.14
CA ILE A 97 9.69 -14.54 25.47
C ILE A 97 9.18 -15.74 24.68
N VAL A 98 10.06 -16.34 23.88
CA VAL A 98 9.78 -17.58 23.13
C VAL A 98 10.34 -18.76 23.91
N LEU A 99 9.47 -19.71 24.26
CA LEU A 99 9.82 -20.90 25.02
C LEU A 99 10.24 -22.06 24.12
N ARG A 100 10.94 -23.05 24.69
CA ARG A 100 11.37 -24.25 23.93
C ARG A 100 10.20 -25.09 23.44
N SER A 101 9.04 -24.99 24.09
CA SER A 101 7.78 -25.61 23.66
C SER A 101 7.20 -24.98 22.38
N GLY A 102 7.80 -23.89 21.87
CA GLY A 102 7.27 -23.13 20.73
C GLY A 102 6.13 -22.17 21.09
N ARG A 103 5.78 -22.08 22.39
CA ARG A 103 4.80 -21.12 22.91
C ARG A 103 5.45 -19.77 23.17
N GLU A 104 4.64 -18.72 23.08
CA GLU A 104 5.08 -17.34 23.23
C GLU A 104 4.40 -16.72 24.46
N MET A 105 5.18 -15.99 25.26
CA MET A 105 4.69 -15.27 26.44
C MET A 105 5.02 -13.79 26.30
N HIS A 106 4.02 -12.95 26.56
CA HIS A 106 4.12 -11.50 26.57
C HIS A 106 3.97 -11.00 28.01
N CYS A 107 4.92 -10.20 28.49
CA CYS A 107 4.87 -9.65 29.84
C CYS A 107 5.49 -8.24 29.90
N GLY A 108 5.04 -7.42 30.85
CA GLY A 108 5.71 -6.15 31.15
C GLY A 108 7.12 -6.37 31.72
N ALA A 109 8.03 -5.42 31.48
CA ALA A 109 9.39 -5.45 32.00
C ALA A 109 9.49 -5.33 33.54
N ASP A 110 8.38 -4.96 34.19
CA ASP A 110 8.21 -4.86 35.64
C ASP A 110 7.80 -6.19 36.31
N LEU A 111 7.60 -7.25 35.52
CA LEU A 111 7.21 -8.55 36.06
C LEU A 111 8.27 -9.11 37.03
N ASP A 112 7.82 -9.46 38.23
CA ASP A 112 8.71 -10.04 39.24
C ASP A 112 9.27 -11.42 38.80
N ASP A 113 10.51 -11.69 39.19
CA ASP A 113 11.24 -12.90 38.79
C ASP A 113 10.58 -14.20 39.29
N ALA A 114 9.89 -14.17 40.43
CA ALA A 114 9.18 -15.35 40.95
C ALA A 114 7.93 -15.67 40.11
N ALA A 115 7.19 -14.66 39.67
CA ALA A 115 6.04 -14.75 38.79
C ALA A 115 6.47 -15.19 37.40
N LEU A 116 7.56 -14.63 36.87
CA LEU A 116 8.14 -15.04 35.60
C LEU A 116 8.50 -16.54 35.61
N ARG A 117 9.21 -17.01 36.64
CA ARG A 117 9.57 -18.44 36.76
C ARG A 117 8.35 -19.36 36.85
N ARG A 118 7.32 -18.96 37.60
CA ARG A 118 6.07 -19.76 37.69
C ARG A 118 5.37 -19.86 36.34
N LEU A 119 5.24 -18.74 35.62
CA LEU A 119 4.57 -18.72 34.31
C LEU A 119 5.33 -19.52 33.26
N VAL A 120 6.65 -19.38 33.21
CA VAL A 120 7.51 -20.19 32.32
C VAL A 120 7.34 -21.68 32.63
N HIS A 121 7.37 -22.07 33.91
CA HIS A 121 7.20 -23.47 34.31
C HIS A 121 5.85 -24.04 33.90
N VAL A 122 4.75 -23.30 34.10
CA VAL A 122 3.41 -23.73 33.66
C VAL A 122 3.34 -23.88 32.14
N LEU A 123 3.92 -22.95 31.39
CA LEU A 123 3.87 -22.96 29.93
C LEU A 123 4.77 -24.01 29.27
N GLU A 124 5.84 -24.46 29.95
CA GLU A 124 6.69 -25.56 29.46
C GLU A 124 6.20 -26.96 29.87
N THR A 125 5.40 -27.06 30.94
CA THR A 125 4.89 -28.36 31.44
C THR A 125 3.50 -28.74 30.91
N ALA A 126 2.78 -27.78 30.31
CA ALA A 126 1.50 -27.98 29.64
C ALA A 126 1.66 -28.20 28.13
#